data_AF-A0A1T4Q447-F1
#
_entry.id   AF-A0A1T4Q447-F1
#
_cell.length_a   1.000
_cell.length_b   1.000
_cell.length_c   1.000
_cell.angle_alpha   90.00
_cell.angle_beta   90.00
_cell.angle_gamma   90.00
#
_symmetry.space_group_name_H-M   'P 1'
#
loop_
_entity.id
_entity.type
_entity.pdbx_description
1 polymer ?
#
loop_
_entity_poly.entity_id
_entity_poly.type
_entity_poly.pdbx_seq_one_letter_code
_entity_poly.pdbx_strand_id
1 'polypeptide(L)'
;MVYGNSYKNGIIKGNAFRSTQPAGTPYLLKTLKDHRDMDMAGARISAQLGTYLDGASIVWMDQPNLIRSSSLSVVNDIPTNLGSMDFLEFEVKKGDICNGNAVIAVKLGNTIVWSWHLWFDHADALDKIPCKNYGGITYKFTRNTLGQVYSKYEATSYDKPRKARLTIEQQAGNGGVRASAPLVIMQNPENKKEMAATFYQFGRKDALPGTDAITEGNYSFDGTPGGHSIGYAIQHPEKMFAPAGTGTYSDDWCNATYLNLWSMDNTVTGFNDAAVVKTIYDPCPAGFHMPASNAFTGFATTGNNTFTQSEFNVSGAWDYGWHFNNKISSPDATVYFPALGYREWSFGMLYGMGAGGCYWSAVPNNTARGCYLSFGNYFVAPMVNDGRAAVYSVRPVADN
;
A
#
# COMPACT_ATOMS: atom_id res chain seq x y z
N MET A 1 -21.39 8.97 -7.76
CA MET A 1 -20.04 8.65 -7.27
C MET A 1 -19.85 9.27 -5.90
N VAL A 2 -18.99 8.71 -5.06
CA VAL A 2 -18.81 9.17 -3.67
C VAL A 2 -17.35 9.30 -3.31
N TYR A 3 -17.02 10.17 -2.34
CA TYR A 3 -15.67 10.32 -1.83
C TYR A 3 -15.30 9.12 -0.94
N GLY A 4 -14.36 8.29 -1.39
CA GLY A 4 -13.78 7.19 -0.60
C GLY A 4 -14.80 6.41 0.25
N ASN A 5 -14.50 6.28 1.55
CA ASN A 5 -15.30 5.53 2.53
C ASN A 5 -16.54 6.27 3.07
N SER A 6 -17.07 7.26 2.35
CA SER A 6 -18.18 8.11 2.83
C SER A 6 -19.54 7.42 2.86
N TYR A 7 -19.66 6.20 2.35
CA TYR A 7 -20.85 5.35 2.45
C TYR A 7 -20.51 3.96 2.98
N LYS A 8 -21.41 3.39 3.79
CA LYS A 8 -21.40 1.97 4.19
C LYS A 8 -22.82 1.43 4.11
N ASN A 9 -23.04 0.37 3.33
CA ASN A 9 -24.36 -0.25 3.13
C ASN A 9 -25.46 0.76 2.75
N GLY A 10 -25.13 1.70 1.86
CA GLY A 10 -26.08 2.74 1.42
C GLY A 10 -26.29 3.91 2.39
N ILE A 11 -25.63 3.90 3.55
CA ILE A 11 -25.77 4.95 4.58
C ILE A 11 -24.53 5.85 4.57
N ILE A 12 -24.74 7.17 4.65
CA ILE A 12 -23.65 8.14 4.77
C ILE A 12 -22.88 7.93 6.07
N LYS A 13 -21.57 7.76 5.95
CA LYS A 13 -20.64 7.62 7.07
C LYS A 13 -20.03 8.99 7.39
N GLY A 14 -20.77 9.83 8.13
CA GLY A 14 -20.36 11.22 8.40
C GLY A 14 -18.98 11.34 9.06
N ASN A 15 -18.62 10.40 9.93
CA ASN A 15 -17.31 10.34 10.58
C ASN A 15 -16.16 9.91 9.64
N ALA A 16 -16.41 9.63 8.35
CA ALA A 16 -15.33 9.44 7.38
C ALA A 16 -14.74 10.77 6.89
N PHE A 17 -15.47 11.88 7.05
CA PHE A 17 -15.04 13.21 6.57
C PHE A 17 -15.38 14.38 7.50
N ARG A 18 -16.02 14.12 8.65
CA ARG A 18 -16.27 15.11 9.71
C ARG A 18 -15.81 14.58 11.06
N SER A 19 -14.99 15.38 11.72
CA SER A 19 -14.51 15.08 13.06
C SER A 19 -15.55 15.43 14.12
N THR A 20 -15.62 14.62 15.17
CA THR A 20 -16.38 14.89 16.39
C THR A 20 -15.61 15.75 17.40
N GLN A 21 -14.29 15.91 17.24
CA GLN A 21 -13.45 16.73 18.11
C GLN A 21 -13.85 18.21 18.12
N PRO A 22 -13.59 18.97 19.20
CA PRO A 22 -13.91 20.40 19.27
C PRO A 22 -13.35 21.22 18.10
N ALA A 23 -14.04 22.29 17.73
CA ALA A 23 -13.48 23.26 16.78
C ALA A 23 -12.23 23.92 17.38
N GLY A 24 -11.17 24.09 16.59
CA GLY A 24 -9.91 24.66 17.05
C GLY A 24 -8.94 23.67 17.71
N THR A 25 -9.27 22.37 17.75
CA THR A 25 -8.28 21.33 18.12
C THR A 25 -7.03 21.45 17.22
N PRO A 26 -5.82 21.62 17.80
CA PRO A 26 -4.61 21.79 17.02
C PRO A 26 -4.34 20.65 16.03
N TYR A 27 -3.88 20.99 14.82
CA TYR A 27 -3.50 20.05 13.76
C TYR A 27 -4.61 19.06 13.35
N LEU A 28 -5.87 19.44 13.54
CA LEU A 28 -7.02 18.62 13.20
C LEU A 28 -7.90 19.32 12.17
N LEU A 29 -8.26 18.61 11.10
CA LEU A 29 -9.31 19.06 10.18
C LEU A 29 -10.68 18.70 10.77
N LYS A 30 -11.46 19.72 11.10
CA LYS A 30 -12.85 19.52 11.56
C LYS A 30 -13.71 18.88 10.46
N THR A 31 -13.50 19.29 9.21
CA THR A 31 -14.08 18.70 8.01
C THR A 31 -12.94 18.48 7.01
N LEU A 32 -12.91 17.30 6.38
CA LEU A 32 -11.93 17.02 5.32
C LEU A 32 -12.23 17.82 4.06
N LYS A 33 -11.24 17.93 3.20
CA LYS A 33 -11.23 18.81 2.02
C LYS A 33 -11.55 18.08 0.71
N ASP A 34 -12.17 18.78 -0.22
CA ASP A 34 -12.28 18.35 -1.61
C ASP A 34 -11.10 18.85 -2.48
N HIS A 35 -11.13 18.55 -3.78
CA HIS A 35 -10.13 19.01 -4.75
C HIS A 35 -9.96 20.55 -4.83
N ARG A 36 -10.93 21.36 -4.40
CA ARG A 36 -10.85 22.83 -4.36
C ARG A 36 -10.28 23.32 -3.03
N ASP A 37 -9.79 22.41 -2.18
CA ASP A 37 -9.37 22.66 -0.81
C ASP A 37 -10.52 23.20 0.08
N MET A 38 -11.77 22.99 -0.33
CA MET A 38 -12.96 23.39 0.41
C MET A 38 -13.43 22.27 1.32
N ASP A 39 -14.01 22.66 2.47
CA ASP A 39 -14.64 21.70 3.38
C ASP A 39 -15.75 20.90 2.68
N MET A 40 -15.80 19.60 2.96
CA MET A 40 -16.84 18.74 2.42
C MET A 40 -18.21 19.03 3.03
N ALA A 41 -19.12 19.48 2.18
CA ALA A 41 -20.54 19.64 2.48
C ALA A 41 -21.27 18.29 2.48
N GLY A 42 -20.76 17.28 1.78
CA GLY A 42 -21.36 15.95 1.74
C GLY A 42 -20.49 14.87 1.11
N ALA A 43 -21.07 13.67 1.00
CA ALA A 43 -20.38 12.47 0.54
C ALA A 43 -20.37 12.27 -0.99
N ARG A 44 -21.34 12.88 -1.70
CA ARG A 44 -21.48 12.76 -3.16
C ARG A 44 -20.67 13.84 -3.87
N ILE A 45 -19.91 13.44 -4.88
CA ILE A 45 -18.99 14.33 -5.59
C ILE A 45 -19.77 15.40 -6.38
N SER A 46 -20.72 15.02 -7.23
CA SER A 46 -21.54 15.98 -8.00
C SER A 46 -22.32 16.96 -7.13
N ALA A 47 -22.88 16.49 -6.01
CA ALA A 47 -23.57 17.35 -5.05
C ALA A 47 -22.61 18.36 -4.38
N GLN A 48 -21.38 17.94 -4.05
CA GLN A 48 -20.33 18.84 -3.55
C GLN A 48 -19.94 19.88 -4.60
N LEU A 49 -19.93 19.52 -5.88
CA LEU A 49 -19.61 20.42 -6.99
C LEU A 49 -20.76 21.38 -7.33
N GLY A 50 -22.01 20.95 -7.16
CA GLY A 50 -23.19 21.60 -7.72
C GLY A 50 -23.36 21.35 -9.23
N THR A 51 -22.63 20.39 -9.80
CA THR A 51 -22.68 20.01 -11.22
C THR A 51 -22.21 18.57 -11.42
N TYR A 52 -22.45 18.03 -12.62
CA TYR A 52 -21.97 16.72 -13.02
C TYR A 52 -20.53 16.76 -13.52
N LEU A 53 -19.84 15.64 -13.35
CA LEU A 53 -18.51 15.40 -13.91
C LEU A 53 -18.66 15.07 -15.41
N ASP A 54 -17.72 15.51 -16.23
CA ASP A 54 -17.80 15.45 -17.70
C ASP A 54 -16.67 14.63 -18.33
N GLY A 55 -15.77 14.07 -17.53
CA GLY A 55 -14.66 13.27 -18.04
C GLY A 55 -14.09 12.29 -17.04
N ALA A 56 -13.31 11.35 -17.58
CA ALA A 56 -12.50 10.41 -16.81
C ALA A 56 -11.18 10.15 -17.53
N SER A 57 -10.17 9.69 -16.79
CA SER A 57 -8.88 9.29 -17.37
C SER A 57 -8.17 8.26 -16.54
N ILE A 58 -7.33 7.46 -17.22
CA ILE A 58 -6.28 6.67 -16.57
C ILE A 58 -5.17 7.64 -16.15
N VAL A 59 -4.81 7.62 -14.87
CA VAL A 59 -3.68 8.37 -14.32
C VAL A 59 -2.39 7.61 -14.60
N TRP A 60 -2.35 6.34 -14.18
CA TRP A 60 -1.30 5.38 -14.53
C TRP A 60 -1.80 3.93 -14.34
N MET A 61 -1.14 2.97 -15.00
CA MET A 61 -1.28 1.54 -14.73
C MET A 61 0.04 0.79 -14.98
N ASP A 62 0.22 -0.33 -14.29
CA ASP A 62 1.42 -1.19 -14.39
C ASP A 62 1.25 -2.40 -15.33
N GLN A 63 0.05 -2.63 -15.84
CA GLN A 63 -0.26 -3.66 -16.83
C GLN A 63 -0.94 -3.05 -18.05
N PRO A 64 -0.55 -3.44 -19.27
CA PRO A 64 -1.14 -2.88 -20.48
C PRO A 64 -2.59 -3.34 -20.63
N ASN A 65 -3.47 -2.44 -21.08
CA ASN A 65 -4.88 -2.72 -21.37
C ASN A 65 -5.72 -3.23 -20.20
N LEU A 66 -5.23 -3.19 -18.95
CA LEU A 66 -6.00 -3.62 -17.78
C LEU A 66 -7.32 -2.84 -17.70
N ILE A 67 -7.26 -1.54 -18.01
CA ILE A 67 -8.41 -0.70 -18.34
C ILE A 67 -8.07 0.01 -19.65
N ARG A 68 -9.04 0.11 -20.54
CA ARG A 68 -8.86 0.81 -21.82
C ARG A 68 -9.42 2.21 -21.70
N SER A 69 -8.64 3.22 -22.07
CA SER A 69 -9.09 4.61 -22.07
C SER A 69 -10.41 4.82 -22.85
N SER A 70 -10.69 4.00 -23.88
CA SER A 70 -11.94 4.05 -24.64
C SER A 70 -13.18 3.48 -23.93
N SER A 71 -13.02 2.67 -22.87
CA SER A 71 -14.14 2.16 -22.08
C SER A 71 -14.41 2.99 -20.82
N LEU A 72 -13.48 3.89 -20.46
CA LEU A 72 -13.57 4.69 -19.26
C LEU A 72 -14.46 5.92 -19.48
N SER A 73 -15.58 6.00 -18.77
CA SER A 73 -16.54 7.09 -18.93
C SER A 73 -17.28 7.42 -17.63
N VAL A 74 -17.80 8.64 -17.55
CA VAL A 74 -18.72 9.06 -16.48
C VAL A 74 -20.15 8.92 -16.97
N VAL A 75 -20.98 8.24 -16.21
CA VAL A 75 -22.43 8.17 -16.43
C VAL A 75 -23.12 8.84 -15.27
N ASN A 76 -23.90 9.88 -15.55
CA ASN A 76 -24.54 10.71 -14.53
C ASN A 76 -26.02 10.35 -14.39
N ASP A 77 -26.60 10.73 -13.26
CA ASP A 77 -28.04 10.70 -13.02
C ASP A 77 -28.69 9.29 -13.17
N ILE A 78 -27.98 8.23 -12.76
CA ILE A 78 -28.51 6.86 -12.79
C ILE A 78 -29.40 6.61 -11.56
N PRO A 79 -30.67 6.19 -11.75
CA PRO A 79 -31.56 5.88 -10.64
C PRO A 79 -31.07 4.69 -9.80
N THR A 80 -30.99 4.88 -8.49
CA THR A 80 -30.66 3.83 -7.51
C THR A 80 -31.60 3.86 -6.31
N ASN A 81 -31.48 2.89 -5.41
CA ASN A 81 -32.15 2.92 -4.10
C ASN A 81 -31.65 4.06 -3.18
N LEU A 82 -30.56 4.74 -3.54
CA LEU A 82 -30.04 5.93 -2.87
C LEU A 82 -30.51 7.23 -3.53
N GLY A 83 -31.45 7.16 -4.48
CA GLY A 83 -31.79 8.25 -5.38
C GLY A 83 -30.85 8.26 -6.59
N SER A 84 -30.77 9.40 -7.28
CA SER A 84 -29.94 9.49 -8.47
C SER A 84 -28.44 9.57 -8.13
N MET A 85 -27.63 8.77 -8.82
CA MET A 85 -26.21 8.59 -8.56
C MET A 85 -25.42 8.60 -9.87
N ASP A 86 -24.24 9.20 -9.82
CA ASP A 86 -23.28 9.09 -10.93
C ASP A 86 -22.43 7.81 -10.77
N PHE A 87 -21.87 7.33 -11.85
CA PHE A 87 -20.99 6.17 -11.88
C PHE A 87 -19.78 6.45 -12.76
N LEU A 88 -18.66 5.81 -12.40
CA LEU A 88 -17.50 5.69 -13.26
C LEU A 88 -17.58 4.29 -13.87
N GLU A 89 -17.77 4.24 -15.18
CA GLU A 89 -17.86 2.98 -15.92
C GLU A 89 -16.53 2.70 -16.61
N PHE A 90 -16.10 1.45 -16.57
CA PHE A 90 -14.92 0.95 -17.26
C PHE A 90 -15.09 -0.54 -17.57
N GLU A 91 -14.40 -1.02 -18.60
CA GLU A 91 -14.38 -2.41 -19.00
C GLU A 91 -12.99 -3.02 -18.76
N VAL A 92 -12.98 -4.21 -18.15
CA VAL A 92 -11.81 -5.10 -18.10
C VAL A 92 -12.13 -6.34 -18.91
N LYS A 93 -11.41 -6.54 -20.02
CA LYS A 93 -11.69 -7.69 -20.89
C LYS A 93 -11.11 -8.96 -20.30
N LYS A 94 -11.78 -10.09 -20.58
CA LYS A 94 -11.32 -11.42 -20.16
C LYS A 94 -9.88 -11.74 -20.59
N GLY A 95 -9.44 -11.23 -21.74
CA GLY A 95 -8.06 -11.44 -22.23
C GLY A 95 -7.01 -10.55 -21.58
N ASP A 96 -7.44 -9.46 -20.92
CA ASP A 96 -6.56 -8.45 -20.33
C ASP A 96 -6.51 -8.56 -18.78
N ILE A 97 -7.42 -9.32 -18.17
CA ILE A 97 -7.47 -9.47 -16.71
C ILE A 97 -6.23 -10.21 -16.20
N CYS A 98 -5.44 -9.53 -15.38
CA CYS A 98 -4.23 -10.05 -14.74
C CYS A 98 -4.01 -9.36 -13.39
N ASN A 99 -3.02 -9.84 -12.63
CA ASN A 99 -2.62 -9.18 -11.40
C ASN A 99 -1.95 -7.84 -11.74
N GLY A 100 -2.50 -6.74 -11.24
CA GLY A 100 -2.12 -5.40 -11.69
C GLY A 100 -2.77 -4.28 -10.87
N ASN A 101 -2.28 -3.07 -11.10
CA ASN A 101 -2.77 -1.84 -10.52
C ASN A 101 -3.13 -0.84 -11.62
N ALA A 102 -4.21 -0.11 -11.38
CA ALA A 102 -4.55 1.08 -12.15
C ALA A 102 -5.03 2.19 -11.20
N VAL A 103 -4.61 3.43 -11.47
CA VAL A 103 -5.22 4.62 -10.86
C VAL A 103 -6.05 5.30 -11.94
N ILE A 104 -7.35 5.43 -11.67
CA ILE A 104 -8.29 6.13 -12.55
C ILE A 104 -8.87 7.34 -11.84
N ALA A 105 -9.21 8.37 -12.61
CA ALA A 105 -9.67 9.64 -12.10
C ALA A 105 -10.89 10.14 -12.86
N VAL A 106 -11.70 10.95 -12.17
CA VAL A 106 -12.81 11.71 -12.76
C VAL A 106 -12.48 13.18 -12.83
N LYS A 107 -13.03 13.84 -13.83
CA LYS A 107 -12.70 15.21 -14.20
C LYS A 107 -13.92 16.11 -14.29
N LEU A 108 -13.67 17.38 -14.04
CA LEU A 108 -14.50 18.50 -14.46
C LEU A 108 -13.64 19.36 -15.39
N GLY A 109 -13.94 19.35 -16.68
CA GLY A 109 -13.04 19.86 -17.71
C GLY A 109 -11.68 19.20 -17.65
N ASN A 110 -10.62 19.99 -17.45
CA ASN A 110 -9.24 19.50 -17.37
C ASN A 110 -8.78 19.16 -15.94
N THR A 111 -9.60 19.42 -14.93
CA THR A 111 -9.22 19.25 -13.53
C THR A 111 -9.67 17.88 -13.02
N ILE A 112 -8.74 17.11 -12.45
CA ILE A 112 -9.08 15.90 -11.70
C ILE A 112 -9.78 16.30 -10.40
N VAL A 113 -10.96 15.73 -10.15
CA VAL A 113 -11.76 16.00 -8.95
C VAL A 113 -11.56 14.92 -7.89
N TRP A 114 -11.32 13.68 -8.32
CA TRP A 114 -11.06 12.55 -7.44
C TRP A 114 -10.43 11.40 -8.23
N SER A 115 -9.72 10.52 -7.53
CA SER A 115 -9.09 9.32 -8.10
C SER A 115 -9.33 8.11 -7.20
N TRP A 116 -9.29 6.93 -7.81
CA TRP A 116 -9.38 5.64 -7.15
C TRP A 116 -8.24 4.74 -7.61
N HIS A 117 -7.70 3.96 -6.67
CA HIS A 117 -6.82 2.84 -6.95
C HIS A 117 -7.67 1.58 -7.16
N LEU A 118 -7.49 0.95 -8.31
CA LEU A 118 -8.04 -0.36 -8.64
C LEU A 118 -6.90 -1.37 -8.58
N TRP A 119 -7.09 -2.39 -7.73
CA TRP A 119 -6.14 -3.47 -7.52
C TRP A 119 -6.78 -4.78 -7.95
N PHE A 120 -6.16 -5.40 -8.95
CA PHE A 120 -6.58 -6.68 -9.50
C PHE A 120 -5.70 -7.77 -8.90
N ASP A 121 -6.29 -8.64 -8.10
CA ASP A 121 -5.60 -9.72 -7.41
C ASP A 121 -6.55 -10.92 -7.22
N HIS A 122 -6.01 -12.01 -6.71
CA HIS A 122 -6.78 -13.17 -6.30
C HIS A 122 -7.72 -12.83 -5.13
N ALA A 123 -8.82 -13.58 -5.04
CA ALA A 123 -9.88 -13.34 -4.06
C ALA A 123 -9.40 -13.43 -2.59
N ASP A 124 -8.29 -14.12 -2.34
CA ASP A 124 -7.68 -14.31 -1.02
C ASP A 124 -6.73 -13.19 -0.60
N ALA A 125 -6.46 -12.20 -1.46
CA ALA A 125 -5.56 -11.08 -1.16
C ALA A 125 -5.97 -10.30 0.12
N LEU A 126 -7.27 -10.26 0.40
CA LEU A 126 -7.86 -9.61 1.58
C LEU A 126 -8.18 -10.58 2.73
N ASP A 127 -7.72 -11.84 2.67
CA ASP A 127 -7.85 -12.77 3.79
C ASP A 127 -7.25 -12.17 5.06
N LYS A 128 -7.93 -12.40 6.19
CA LYS A 128 -7.58 -11.81 7.49
C LYS A 128 -6.64 -12.73 8.24
N ILE A 129 -5.41 -12.28 8.47
CA ILE A 129 -4.39 -12.99 9.24
C ILE A 129 -4.23 -12.30 10.62
N PRO A 130 -4.79 -12.88 11.71
CA PRO A 130 -4.72 -12.28 13.03
C PRO A 130 -3.30 -12.40 13.60
N CYS A 131 -2.69 -11.26 13.90
CA CYS A 131 -1.37 -11.17 14.52
C CYS A 131 -1.47 -10.37 15.83
N LYS A 132 -0.78 -10.82 16.87
CA LYS A 132 -0.66 -10.07 18.12
C LYS A 132 0.51 -9.12 18.07
N ASN A 133 0.29 -7.87 18.45
CA ASN A 133 1.37 -6.95 18.75
C ASN A 133 2.06 -7.34 20.07
N TYR A 134 3.12 -6.61 20.46
CA TYR A 134 3.86 -6.91 21.69
C TYR A 134 2.99 -6.81 22.95
N GLY A 135 2.06 -5.84 22.99
CA GLY A 135 1.08 -5.68 24.07
C GLY A 135 -0.05 -6.72 24.10
N GLY A 136 -0.06 -7.69 23.17
CA GLY A 136 -1.08 -8.74 23.08
C GLY A 136 -2.38 -8.35 22.36
N ILE A 137 -2.49 -7.15 21.82
CA ILE A 137 -3.62 -6.68 21.01
C ILE A 137 -3.56 -7.34 19.63
N THR A 138 -4.72 -7.80 19.14
CA THR A 138 -4.81 -8.50 17.86
C THR A 138 -5.14 -7.55 16.72
N TYR A 139 -4.28 -7.52 15.71
CA TYR A 139 -4.49 -6.84 14.43
C TYR A 139 -4.68 -7.88 13.33
N LYS A 140 -5.77 -7.79 12.57
CA LYS A 140 -6.10 -8.73 11.49
C LYS A 140 -5.61 -8.17 10.16
N PHE A 141 -4.34 -8.40 9.83
CA PHE A 141 -3.74 -7.92 8.58
C PHE A 141 -4.32 -8.63 7.36
N THR A 142 -4.35 -7.99 6.20
CA THR A 142 -4.58 -8.66 4.91
C THR A 142 -3.48 -9.67 4.59
N ARG A 143 -3.77 -10.63 3.70
CA ARG A 143 -2.80 -11.60 3.18
C ARG A 143 -1.75 -10.97 2.28
N ASN A 144 -2.15 -10.02 1.44
CA ASN A 144 -1.24 -9.30 0.55
C ASN A 144 -1.11 -7.83 0.96
N THR A 145 0.01 -7.22 0.60
CA THR A 145 0.22 -5.77 0.73
C THR A 145 -0.69 -5.05 -0.27
N LEU A 146 -1.20 -3.87 0.08
CA LEU A 146 -2.10 -3.13 -0.80
C LEU A 146 -1.41 -2.80 -2.14
N GLY A 147 -2.04 -3.23 -3.23
CA GLY A 147 -1.52 -3.06 -4.59
C GLY A 147 -0.36 -3.98 -4.93
N GLN A 148 -0.12 -5.04 -4.14
CA GLN A 148 0.94 -5.99 -4.43
C GLN A 148 0.71 -6.68 -5.77
N VAL A 149 1.76 -6.74 -6.58
CA VAL A 149 1.78 -7.43 -7.86
C VAL A 149 3.05 -8.25 -8.03
N TYR A 150 2.95 -9.33 -8.79
CA TYR A 150 4.11 -10.11 -9.24
C TYR A 150 4.48 -9.69 -10.67
N SER A 151 5.56 -8.92 -10.83
CA SER A 151 6.08 -8.54 -12.15
C SER A 151 6.82 -9.71 -12.82
N LYS A 152 7.35 -10.64 -12.01
CA LYS A 152 7.98 -11.85 -12.48
C LYS A 152 7.76 -12.99 -11.49
N TYR A 153 7.25 -14.11 -11.98
CA TYR A 153 7.12 -15.35 -11.20
C TYR A 153 7.65 -16.53 -12.02
N GLU A 154 8.96 -16.76 -11.93
CA GLU A 154 9.61 -17.95 -12.50
C GLU A 154 9.97 -18.89 -11.36
N ALA A 155 9.34 -20.05 -11.32
CA ALA A 155 9.57 -21.07 -10.31
C ALA A 155 9.87 -22.41 -10.97
N THR A 156 10.84 -23.14 -10.42
CA THR A 156 11.00 -24.56 -10.75
C THR A 156 9.76 -25.34 -10.32
N SER A 157 9.36 -26.37 -11.07
CA SER A 157 8.20 -27.21 -10.73
C SER A 157 8.37 -28.10 -9.48
N TYR A 158 9.51 -27.96 -8.79
CA TYR A 158 9.89 -28.70 -7.60
C TYR A 158 10.39 -27.74 -6.52
N ASP A 159 10.15 -28.08 -5.25
CA ASP A 159 10.45 -27.27 -4.06
C ASP A 159 11.59 -27.85 -3.20
N LYS A 160 12.11 -29.02 -3.57
CA LYS A 160 13.23 -29.70 -2.91
C LYS A 160 14.33 -30.02 -3.93
N PRO A 161 15.62 -29.97 -3.55
CA PRO A 161 16.70 -30.31 -4.47
C PRO A 161 16.49 -31.70 -5.08
N ARG A 162 16.61 -31.78 -6.41
CA ARG A 162 16.58 -33.05 -7.13
C ARG A 162 17.96 -33.40 -7.65
N LYS A 163 18.18 -34.70 -7.87
CA LYS A 163 19.46 -35.23 -8.36
C LYS A 163 19.27 -35.80 -9.75
N ALA A 164 20.01 -35.27 -10.73
CA ALA A 164 20.21 -35.95 -12.00
C ALA A 164 21.49 -36.77 -11.89
N ARG A 165 21.41 -38.08 -12.18
CA ARG A 165 22.56 -38.98 -12.15
C ARG A 165 22.88 -39.43 -13.56
N LEU A 166 24.09 -39.16 -14.01
CA LEU A 166 24.67 -39.71 -15.22
C LEU A 166 25.70 -40.76 -14.80
N THR A 167 25.64 -41.96 -15.36
CA THR A 167 26.69 -42.97 -15.18
C THR A 167 27.55 -42.99 -16.43
N ILE A 168 28.85 -42.75 -16.26
CA ILE A 168 29.83 -42.82 -17.35
C ILE A 168 30.53 -44.17 -17.23
N GLU A 169 30.51 -44.96 -18.30
CA GLU A 169 31.21 -46.25 -18.40
C GLU A 169 32.28 -46.17 -19.50
N GLN A 170 33.46 -46.74 -19.23
CA GLN A 170 34.52 -46.85 -20.22
C GLN A 170 34.12 -47.80 -21.37
N GLN A 171 34.35 -47.40 -22.61
CA GLN A 171 34.02 -48.21 -23.79
C GLN A 171 34.88 -49.49 -23.89
N ALA A 172 36.16 -49.40 -23.55
CA ALA A 172 37.09 -50.52 -23.48
C ALA A 172 37.47 -50.82 -22.02
N GLY A 173 37.48 -52.10 -21.65
CA GLY A 173 37.83 -52.54 -20.29
C GLY A 173 39.32 -52.85 -20.16
N ASN A 174 39.92 -52.50 -19.02
CA ASN A 174 41.30 -52.88 -18.72
C ASN A 174 41.32 -54.29 -18.11
N GLY A 175 41.83 -55.29 -18.83
CA GLY A 175 41.72 -56.69 -18.42
C GLY A 175 40.31 -57.28 -18.51
N GLY A 176 39.44 -56.73 -19.38
CA GLY A 176 38.07 -57.22 -19.59
C GLY A 176 37.01 -56.61 -18.65
N VAL A 177 37.41 -55.77 -17.69
CA VAL A 177 36.49 -55.08 -16.77
C VAL A 177 36.35 -53.61 -17.17
N ARG A 178 35.12 -53.15 -17.41
CA ARG A 178 34.81 -51.75 -17.65
C ARG A 178 34.62 -51.03 -16.31
N ALA A 179 35.31 -49.91 -16.11
CA ALA A 179 35.02 -49.04 -14.97
C ALA A 179 33.82 -48.14 -15.29
N SER A 180 32.96 -47.91 -14.30
CA SER A 180 31.93 -46.89 -14.37
C SER A 180 31.96 -45.98 -13.14
N ALA A 181 31.57 -44.72 -13.33
CA ALA A 181 31.47 -43.75 -12.25
C ALA A 181 30.23 -42.88 -12.43
N PRO A 182 29.49 -42.58 -11.34
CA PRO A 182 28.37 -41.65 -11.41
C PRO A 182 28.85 -40.19 -11.32
N LEU A 183 28.37 -39.36 -12.23
CA LEU A 183 28.28 -37.91 -12.06
C LEU A 183 26.89 -37.59 -11.50
N VAL A 184 26.84 -36.96 -10.33
CA VAL A 184 25.59 -36.52 -9.70
C VAL A 184 25.51 -35.00 -9.77
N ILE A 185 24.54 -34.50 -10.53
CA ILE A 185 24.24 -33.07 -10.63
C ILE A 185 23.09 -32.79 -9.67
N MET A 186 23.35 -31.98 -8.65
CA MET A 186 22.31 -31.49 -7.74
C MET A 186 21.70 -30.22 -8.34
N GLN A 187 20.40 -30.27 -8.61
CA GLN A 187 19.61 -29.13 -9.06
C GLN A 187 18.80 -28.63 -7.88
N ASN A 188 19.18 -27.48 -7.34
CA ASN A 188 18.38 -26.79 -6.34
C ASN A 188 17.12 -26.20 -7.00
N PRO A 189 16.01 -26.09 -6.25
CA PRO A 189 14.88 -25.30 -6.71
C PRO A 189 15.29 -23.84 -6.85
N GLU A 190 14.74 -23.15 -7.84
CA GLU A 190 14.96 -21.72 -8.03
C GLU A 190 13.61 -21.04 -8.20
N ASN A 191 13.43 -19.94 -7.48
CA ASN A 191 12.27 -19.08 -7.57
C ASN A 191 12.76 -17.65 -7.74
N LYS A 192 12.55 -17.06 -8.92
CA LYS A 192 12.74 -15.64 -9.14
C LYS A 192 11.38 -14.96 -9.02
N LYS A 193 11.15 -14.33 -7.85
CA LYS A 193 9.98 -13.51 -7.56
C LYS A 193 10.38 -12.05 -7.59
N GLU A 194 9.87 -11.31 -8.56
CA GLU A 194 9.92 -9.85 -8.53
C GLU A 194 8.53 -9.34 -8.16
N MET A 195 8.47 -8.54 -7.10
CA MET A 195 7.23 -7.98 -6.58
C MET A 195 7.32 -6.47 -6.56
N ALA A 196 6.20 -5.83 -6.86
CA ALA A 196 6.01 -4.41 -6.64
C ALA A 196 4.73 -4.21 -5.83
N ALA A 197 4.52 -3.00 -5.31
CA ALA A 197 3.23 -2.60 -4.77
C ALA A 197 2.97 -1.12 -5.04
N THR A 198 1.76 -0.67 -4.77
CA THR A 198 1.50 0.77 -4.66
C THR A 198 2.06 1.34 -3.37
N PHE A 199 2.59 2.55 -3.43
CA PHE A 199 3.03 3.31 -2.25
C PHE A 199 2.22 4.58 -2.06
N TYR A 200 2.25 5.13 -0.84
CA TYR A 200 1.46 6.29 -0.45
C TYR A 200 2.32 7.28 0.34
N GLN A 201 2.15 8.58 0.08
CA GLN A 201 2.66 9.60 1.01
C GLN A 201 1.73 9.69 2.23
N PHE A 202 2.28 10.08 3.38
CA PHE A 202 1.52 10.05 4.62
C PHE A 202 0.25 10.89 4.54
N GLY A 203 -0.91 10.30 4.85
CA GLY A 203 -2.20 10.98 4.81
C GLY A 203 -2.86 11.10 3.42
N ARG A 204 -2.25 10.61 2.34
CA ARG A 204 -2.86 10.60 0.99
C ARG A 204 -3.60 9.28 0.70
N LYS A 205 -4.62 9.36 -0.16
CA LYS A 205 -5.26 8.20 -0.78
C LYS A 205 -4.66 7.80 -2.13
N ASP A 206 -3.87 8.68 -2.74
CA ASP A 206 -3.41 8.53 -4.11
C ASP A 206 -2.28 7.51 -4.16
N ALA A 207 -2.52 6.40 -4.84
CA ALA A 207 -1.52 5.37 -5.05
C ALA A 207 -0.45 5.85 -6.03
N LEU A 208 0.80 5.76 -5.60
CA LEU A 208 1.98 6.00 -6.43
C LEU A 208 2.61 4.65 -6.82
N PRO A 209 3.20 4.54 -8.02
CA PRO A 209 3.71 3.27 -8.52
C PRO A 209 5.00 2.87 -7.79
N GLY A 210 5.06 1.67 -7.22
CA GLY A 210 6.30 1.08 -6.67
C GLY A 210 7.16 0.37 -7.73
N THR A 211 7.06 0.84 -8.98
CA THR A 211 7.83 0.39 -10.14
C THR A 211 8.06 1.59 -11.06
N ASP A 212 9.15 1.59 -11.81
CA ASP A 212 9.37 2.56 -12.90
C ASP A 212 8.82 2.07 -14.25
N ALA A 213 8.39 0.80 -14.31
CA ALA A 213 7.79 0.21 -15.50
C ALA A 213 6.28 0.50 -15.58
N ILE A 214 5.92 1.74 -15.89
CA ILE A 214 4.54 2.17 -16.13
C ILE A 214 4.18 1.90 -17.59
N THR A 215 3.03 1.27 -17.84
CA THR A 215 2.64 0.84 -19.19
C THR A 215 1.71 1.83 -19.89
N GLU A 216 0.90 2.56 -19.14
CA GLU A 216 0.07 3.67 -19.64
C GLU A 216 -0.08 4.74 -18.55
N GLY A 217 -0.29 5.99 -18.97
CA GLY A 217 -0.37 7.14 -18.08
C GLY A 217 1.00 7.64 -17.67
N ASN A 218 1.08 8.41 -16.60
CA ASN A 218 2.32 9.04 -16.16
C ASN A 218 2.44 9.03 -14.64
N TYR A 219 3.70 9.05 -14.19
CA TYR A 219 4.10 9.41 -12.85
C TYR A 219 5.15 10.51 -12.96
N SER A 220 5.13 11.47 -12.04
CA SER A 220 6.22 12.44 -11.93
C SER A 220 6.51 12.81 -10.48
N PHE A 221 7.73 13.29 -10.27
CA PHE A 221 8.14 13.89 -9.01
C PHE A 221 8.07 15.40 -9.12
N ASP A 222 7.39 16.04 -8.19
CA ASP A 222 7.29 17.48 -8.05
C ASP A 222 8.22 17.95 -6.93
N GLY A 223 9.37 18.47 -7.34
CA GLY A 223 10.42 18.99 -6.46
C GLY A 223 10.14 20.39 -5.91
N THR A 224 8.95 20.96 -6.13
CA THR A 224 8.66 22.36 -5.78
C THR A 224 8.59 22.52 -4.25
N PRO A 225 9.41 23.41 -3.65
CA PRO A 225 9.36 23.68 -2.20
C PRO A 225 8.07 24.40 -1.77
N GLY A 226 7.83 24.45 -0.45
CA GLY A 226 6.69 25.15 0.16
C GLY A 226 5.49 24.26 0.46
N GLY A 227 5.50 23.01 -0.01
CA GLY A 227 4.45 22.03 0.20
C GLY A 227 3.19 22.33 -0.62
N HIS A 228 2.26 21.39 -0.64
CA HIS A 228 1.03 21.49 -1.43
C HIS A 228 -0.23 21.39 -0.56
N SER A 229 -1.31 22.03 -1.00
CA SER A 229 -2.62 21.86 -0.34
C SER A 229 -3.19 20.46 -0.60
N ILE A 230 -4.16 20.06 0.22
CA ILE A 230 -4.86 18.78 0.03
C ILE A 230 -5.61 18.78 -1.30
N GLY A 231 -6.26 19.91 -1.64
CA GLY A 231 -6.93 20.08 -2.93
C GLY A 231 -5.98 19.87 -4.11
N TYR A 232 -4.78 20.44 -4.06
CA TYR A 232 -3.77 20.26 -5.12
C TYR A 232 -3.35 18.80 -5.25
N ALA A 233 -3.11 18.11 -4.13
CA ALA A 233 -2.76 16.70 -4.15
C ALA A 233 -3.86 15.80 -4.75
N ILE A 234 -5.13 16.14 -4.52
CA ILE A 234 -6.28 15.44 -5.12
C ILE A 234 -6.34 15.67 -6.64
N GLN A 235 -6.00 16.88 -7.10
CA GLN A 235 -5.96 17.21 -8.54
C GLN A 235 -4.77 16.57 -9.28
N HIS A 236 -3.74 16.15 -8.54
CA HIS A 236 -2.50 15.61 -9.09
C HIS A 236 -2.12 14.24 -8.48
N PRO A 237 -2.96 13.20 -8.67
CA PRO A 237 -2.68 11.86 -8.18
C PRO A 237 -1.44 11.21 -8.84
N GLU A 238 -1.02 11.71 -10.01
CA GLU A 238 0.17 11.29 -10.74
C GLU A 238 1.48 11.78 -10.12
N LYS A 239 1.41 12.74 -9.19
CA LYS A 239 2.59 13.38 -8.62
C LYS A 239 2.92 12.82 -7.25
N MET A 240 4.19 12.48 -7.07
CA MET A 240 4.83 12.51 -5.76
C MET A 240 5.29 13.94 -5.46
N PHE A 241 5.06 14.42 -4.25
CA PHE A 241 5.51 15.75 -3.83
C PHE A 241 6.74 15.67 -2.94
N ALA A 242 7.72 16.55 -3.16
CA ALA A 242 8.84 16.74 -2.25
C ALA A 242 8.39 17.22 -0.87
N PRO A 243 9.25 17.13 0.15
CA PRO A 243 9.06 17.81 1.43
C PRO A 243 8.92 19.32 1.20
N ALA A 244 8.08 19.96 2.01
CA ALA A 244 7.86 21.40 1.94
C ALA A 244 9.13 22.20 2.21
N GLY A 245 10.09 21.63 2.93
CA GLY A 245 11.44 22.20 3.13
C GLY A 245 11.46 23.48 3.97
N THR A 246 10.34 23.87 4.57
CA THR A 246 10.20 25.14 5.31
C THR A 246 9.29 25.00 6.52
N GLY A 247 9.52 25.83 7.53
CA GLY A 247 8.64 25.94 8.71
C GLY A 247 8.55 24.66 9.56
N THR A 248 7.42 24.50 10.25
CA THR A 248 7.15 23.37 11.16
C THR A 248 6.71 22.09 10.45
N TYR A 249 6.53 22.16 9.13
CA TYR A 249 6.11 21.08 8.24
C TYR A 249 7.20 20.76 7.19
N SER A 250 8.47 21.02 7.51
CA SER A 250 9.60 20.86 6.58
C SER A 250 9.70 19.46 5.95
N ASP A 251 9.31 18.45 6.72
CA ASP A 251 9.39 17.03 6.36
C ASP A 251 8.05 16.49 5.79
N ASP A 252 7.02 17.34 5.73
CA ASP A 252 5.70 17.02 5.20
C ASP A 252 5.62 17.40 3.72
N TRP A 253 4.87 16.63 2.93
CA TRP A 253 4.56 17.03 1.56
C TRP A 253 3.49 18.12 1.53
N CYS A 254 2.66 18.16 2.56
CA CYS A 254 1.57 19.10 2.68
C CYS A 254 2.08 20.44 3.24
N ASN A 255 1.51 21.54 2.78
CA ASN A 255 1.77 22.88 3.33
C ASN A 255 1.13 23.12 4.70
N ALA A 256 0.46 22.11 5.27
CA ALA A 256 -0.10 22.12 6.60
C ALA A 256 -0.05 20.71 7.22
N THR A 257 0.23 20.66 8.52
CA THR A 257 0.26 19.40 9.27
C THR A 257 -1.12 19.04 9.80
N TYR A 258 -1.55 17.82 9.51
CA TYR A 258 -2.76 17.23 10.09
C TYR A 258 -2.50 15.87 10.73
N LEU A 259 -3.21 15.57 11.82
CA LEU A 259 -3.11 14.30 12.55
C LEU A 259 -4.20 13.30 12.13
N ASN A 260 -5.26 13.76 11.47
CA ASN A 260 -6.48 12.99 11.24
C ASN A 260 -6.76 12.65 9.77
N LEU A 261 -5.73 12.68 8.90
CA LEU A 261 -5.93 12.39 7.48
C LEU A 261 -6.31 10.94 7.22
N TRP A 262 -5.67 9.97 7.88
CA TRP A 262 -6.02 8.54 7.76
C TRP A 262 -6.91 8.01 8.89
N SER A 263 -6.93 8.69 10.04
CA SER A 263 -7.77 8.34 11.18
C SER A 263 -8.57 9.54 11.66
N MET A 264 -9.89 9.52 11.47
CA MET A 264 -10.77 10.57 11.99
C MET A 264 -10.63 10.68 13.50
N ASP A 265 -10.81 11.89 14.02
CA ASP A 265 -10.75 12.21 15.46
C ASP A 265 -9.41 11.94 16.14
N ASN A 266 -8.38 11.56 15.39
CA ASN A 266 -7.05 11.38 15.95
C ASN A 266 -6.45 12.71 16.42
N THR A 267 -6.12 12.75 17.70
CA THR A 267 -5.39 13.86 18.34
C THR A 267 -4.11 13.39 19.03
N VAL A 268 -3.77 12.10 18.89
CA VAL A 268 -2.58 11.52 19.51
C VAL A 268 -1.45 11.37 18.50
N THR A 269 -0.24 11.30 19.02
CA THR A 269 0.97 11.05 18.25
C THR A 269 1.81 9.95 18.91
N GLY A 270 2.83 9.47 18.21
CA GLY A 270 3.73 8.44 18.72
C GLY A 270 3.21 7.02 18.52
N PHE A 271 3.90 6.07 19.13
CA PHE A 271 3.58 4.65 19.04
C PHE A 271 2.54 4.27 20.11
N ASN A 272 1.34 3.91 19.65
CA ASN A 272 0.20 3.59 20.50
C ASN A 272 -0.81 2.69 19.77
N ASP A 273 -1.79 2.21 20.53
CA ASP A 273 -2.89 1.36 20.06
C ASP A 273 -4.22 2.14 19.97
N ALA A 274 -4.17 3.46 19.74
CA ALA A 274 -5.38 4.25 19.55
C ALA A 274 -6.17 3.70 18.36
N ALA A 275 -7.49 3.64 18.52
CA ALA A 275 -8.38 3.12 17.49
C ALA A 275 -8.28 3.98 16.23
N VAL A 276 -8.14 3.30 15.08
CA VAL A 276 -8.10 3.97 13.77
C VAL A 276 -9.51 4.07 13.21
N VAL A 277 -9.96 5.30 12.93
CA VAL A 277 -11.28 5.56 12.33
C VAL A 277 -11.09 5.93 10.86
N LYS A 278 -11.29 4.96 9.97
CA LYS A 278 -11.10 5.12 8.52
C LYS A 278 -11.77 6.38 7.94
N THR A 279 -10.96 7.23 7.32
CA THR A 279 -11.40 8.44 6.59
C THR A 279 -11.63 8.17 5.10
N ILE A 280 -11.95 9.22 4.34
CA ILE A 280 -11.94 9.19 2.86
C ILE A 280 -10.54 9.20 2.24
N TYR A 281 -9.49 9.57 3.00
CA TYR A 281 -8.10 9.57 2.50
C TYR A 281 -7.34 8.29 2.85
N ASP A 282 -7.89 7.44 3.73
CA ASP A 282 -7.35 6.11 3.99
C ASP A 282 -7.46 5.24 2.72
N PRO A 283 -6.33 4.77 2.16
CA PRO A 283 -6.31 4.07 0.87
C PRO A 283 -6.80 2.62 0.96
N CYS A 284 -7.03 2.08 2.17
CA CYS A 284 -7.36 0.67 2.32
C CYS A 284 -8.72 0.33 1.70
N PRO A 285 -8.95 -0.93 1.26
CA PRO A 285 -10.24 -1.38 0.77
C PRO A 285 -11.36 -1.27 1.82
N ALA A 286 -12.62 -1.35 1.37
CA ALA A 286 -13.78 -1.37 2.27
C ALA A 286 -13.69 -2.55 3.27
N GLY A 287 -13.98 -2.28 4.54
CA GLY A 287 -13.83 -3.25 5.62
C GLY A 287 -12.41 -3.37 6.19
N PHE A 288 -11.49 -2.50 5.74
CA PHE A 288 -10.12 -2.41 6.25
C PHE A 288 -9.69 -0.94 6.40
N HIS A 289 -8.77 -0.69 7.31
CA HIS A 289 -8.20 0.61 7.60
C HIS A 289 -6.67 0.54 7.78
N MET A 290 -6.03 1.70 7.82
CA MET A 290 -4.60 1.83 8.14
C MET A 290 -4.27 1.20 9.50
N PRO A 291 -3.13 0.53 9.69
CA PRO A 291 -2.75 -0.03 10.98
C PRO A 291 -2.50 1.06 12.03
N ALA A 292 -2.79 0.77 13.31
CA ALA A 292 -2.34 1.62 14.42
C ALA A 292 -0.81 1.57 14.55
N SER A 293 -0.19 2.59 15.17
CA SER A 293 1.28 2.71 15.18
C SER A 293 1.99 1.61 15.99
N ASN A 294 1.30 0.93 16.91
CA ASN A 294 1.84 -0.25 17.61
C ASN A 294 1.57 -1.59 16.90
N ALA A 295 0.84 -1.62 15.77
CA ALA A 295 0.36 -2.87 15.17
C ALA A 295 1.48 -3.86 14.80
N PHE A 296 2.67 -3.34 14.49
CA PHE A 296 3.82 -4.12 14.04
C PHE A 296 4.76 -4.56 15.17
N THR A 297 4.56 -4.09 16.41
CA THR A 297 5.51 -4.34 17.52
C THR A 297 5.74 -5.82 17.80
N GLY A 298 4.76 -6.69 17.50
CA GLY A 298 4.90 -8.15 17.64
C GLY A 298 5.87 -8.81 16.66
N PHE A 299 6.38 -8.07 15.66
CA PHE A 299 7.35 -8.58 14.68
C PHE A 299 8.78 -8.66 15.24
N ALA A 300 9.04 -7.99 16.36
CA ALA A 300 10.20 -8.20 17.20
C ALA A 300 9.76 -8.81 18.53
N THR A 301 10.49 -9.83 19.00
CA THR A 301 10.20 -10.50 20.29
C THR A 301 10.31 -9.57 21.49
N THR A 302 11.07 -8.47 21.36
CA THR A 302 11.27 -7.43 22.38
C THR A 302 10.26 -6.29 22.27
N GLY A 303 9.41 -6.28 21.23
CA GLY A 303 8.50 -5.16 20.94
C GLY A 303 9.18 -3.91 20.36
N ASN A 304 10.51 -3.89 20.29
CA ASN A 304 11.32 -2.74 19.95
C ASN A 304 12.12 -2.97 18.66
N ASN A 305 12.76 -1.92 18.16
CA ASN A 305 13.70 -2.03 17.04
C ASN A 305 14.89 -2.91 17.44
N THR A 306 15.28 -3.83 16.57
CA THR A 306 16.38 -4.76 16.83
C THR A 306 17.18 -5.09 15.58
N PHE A 307 18.47 -5.31 15.80
CA PHE A 307 19.44 -5.83 14.83
C PHE A 307 19.93 -7.23 15.22
N THR A 308 19.39 -7.79 16.30
CA THR A 308 19.76 -9.11 16.82
C THR A 308 18.86 -10.16 16.19
N GLN A 309 19.43 -11.05 15.37
CA GLN A 309 18.65 -12.02 14.60
C GLN A 309 17.76 -12.94 15.46
N SER A 310 18.20 -13.32 16.67
CA SER A 310 17.39 -14.13 17.60
C SER A 310 16.18 -13.40 18.16
N GLU A 311 16.12 -12.08 18.01
CA GLU A 311 14.99 -11.26 18.47
C GLU A 311 13.94 -11.03 17.36
N PHE A 312 14.22 -11.44 16.12
CA PHE A 312 13.27 -11.33 15.02
C PHE A 312 12.17 -12.38 15.21
N ASN A 313 10.91 -11.95 15.28
CA ASN A 313 9.80 -12.88 15.45
C ASN A 313 9.37 -13.47 14.09
N VAL A 314 10.23 -14.28 13.49
CA VAL A 314 10.09 -14.81 12.12
C VAL A 314 10.14 -16.34 12.08
N SER A 315 9.65 -16.91 10.99
CA SER A 315 9.78 -18.34 10.67
C SER A 315 10.40 -18.52 9.29
N GLY A 316 11.47 -19.30 9.21
CA GLY A 316 12.21 -19.54 7.98
C GLY A 316 13.29 -18.50 7.69
N ALA A 317 13.94 -18.65 6.54
CA ALA A 317 14.95 -17.73 6.05
C ALA A 317 14.31 -16.52 5.35
N TRP A 318 15.10 -15.47 5.12
CA TRP A 318 14.71 -14.33 4.29
C TRP A 318 14.34 -14.81 2.87
N ASP A 319 13.13 -14.49 2.43
CA ASP A 319 12.62 -14.79 1.08
C ASP A 319 12.12 -13.49 0.44
N TYR A 320 13.05 -12.55 0.17
CA TYR A 320 12.72 -11.19 -0.31
C TYR A 320 11.68 -10.50 0.58
N GLY A 321 11.78 -10.73 1.89
CA GLY A 321 10.77 -10.41 2.87
C GLY A 321 10.85 -11.35 4.07
N TRP A 322 10.01 -11.09 5.06
CA TRP A 322 9.89 -11.94 6.26
C TRP A 322 8.51 -12.58 6.37
N HIS A 323 8.49 -13.85 6.76
CA HIS A 323 7.31 -14.49 7.34
C HIS A 323 7.33 -14.24 8.85
N PHE A 324 6.64 -13.20 9.29
CA PHE A 324 6.51 -12.90 10.72
C PHE A 324 5.56 -13.87 11.39
N ASN A 325 5.94 -14.39 12.54
CA ASN A 325 5.07 -15.21 13.37
C ASN A 325 3.90 -14.38 13.88
N ASN A 326 2.70 -14.95 13.93
CA ASN A 326 1.50 -14.23 14.33
C ASN A 326 1.43 -13.96 15.85
N LYS A 327 2.26 -14.61 16.66
CA LYS A 327 2.35 -14.45 18.12
C LYS A 327 3.82 -14.58 18.54
N ILE A 328 4.21 -13.97 19.66
CA ILE A 328 5.55 -14.09 20.23
C ILE A 328 5.73 -15.46 20.89
N SER A 329 4.74 -15.90 21.67
CA SER A 329 4.73 -17.20 22.34
C SER A 329 3.80 -18.19 21.60
N SER A 330 4.31 -19.38 21.30
CA SER A 330 3.55 -20.47 20.65
C SER A 330 2.82 -20.03 19.37
N PRO A 331 3.57 -19.55 18.35
CA PRO A 331 2.98 -19.17 17.08
C PRO A 331 2.35 -20.38 16.37
N ASP A 332 1.23 -20.14 15.71
CA ASP A 332 0.45 -21.15 14.97
C ASP A 332 0.17 -20.73 13.51
N ALA A 333 0.60 -19.52 13.12
CA ALA A 333 0.55 -19.04 11.74
C ALA A 333 1.64 -17.98 11.50
N THR A 334 1.85 -17.63 10.23
CA THR A 334 2.71 -16.51 9.82
C THR A 334 1.96 -15.54 8.90
N VAL A 335 2.44 -14.30 8.85
CA VAL A 335 2.05 -13.29 7.88
C VAL A 335 3.28 -12.87 7.06
N TYR A 336 3.16 -12.88 5.74
CA TYR A 336 4.27 -12.51 4.86
C TYR A 336 4.28 -11.02 4.54
N PHE A 337 5.39 -10.36 4.86
CA PHE A 337 5.66 -8.97 4.51
C PHE A 337 6.81 -8.92 3.50
N PRO A 338 6.52 -8.66 2.20
CA PRO A 338 7.55 -8.55 1.19
C PRO A 338 8.41 -7.29 1.37
N ALA A 339 9.68 -7.41 0.99
CA ALA A 339 10.65 -6.32 0.92
C ALA A 339 10.43 -5.50 -0.37
N LEU A 340 9.41 -4.65 -0.33
CA LEU A 340 8.94 -3.90 -1.50
C LEU A 340 9.71 -2.59 -1.74
N GLY A 341 10.71 -2.26 -0.92
CA GLY A 341 11.39 -0.97 -1.05
C GLY A 341 10.50 0.21 -0.70
N TYR A 342 10.84 1.37 -1.28
CA TYR A 342 10.16 2.65 -1.07
C TYR A 342 10.55 3.67 -2.15
N ARG A 343 9.81 4.78 -2.25
CA ARG A 343 10.31 5.98 -2.94
C ARG A 343 10.78 7.00 -1.93
N GLU A 344 12.02 7.44 -2.08
CA GLU A 344 12.62 8.40 -1.17
C GLU A 344 12.14 9.83 -1.47
N TRP A 345 12.01 10.65 -0.43
CA TRP A 345 11.38 11.96 -0.45
C TRP A 345 12.10 13.09 -1.22
N SER A 346 13.42 13.06 -1.39
CA SER A 346 14.22 14.18 -1.94
C SER A 346 14.18 14.27 -3.46
N PHE A 347 14.15 13.14 -4.17
CA PHE A 347 14.15 13.05 -5.64
C PHE A 347 13.10 12.06 -6.18
N GLY A 348 12.32 11.41 -5.32
CA GLY A 348 11.25 10.50 -5.72
C GLY A 348 11.73 9.18 -6.33
N MET A 349 13.00 8.85 -6.12
CA MET A 349 13.65 7.66 -6.68
C MET A 349 13.21 6.39 -5.94
N LEU A 350 13.05 5.31 -6.70
CA LEU A 350 12.71 3.99 -6.18
C LEU A 350 13.97 3.31 -5.62
N TYR A 351 13.91 2.87 -4.36
CA TYR A 351 15.03 2.25 -3.65
C TYR A 351 14.62 1.01 -2.85
N GLY A 352 15.59 0.16 -2.56
CA GLY A 352 15.44 -0.93 -1.59
C GLY A 352 14.60 -2.13 -2.05
N MET A 353 14.26 -2.22 -3.33
CA MET A 353 13.52 -3.35 -3.92
C MET A 353 14.20 -4.68 -3.58
N GLY A 354 13.47 -5.58 -2.91
CA GLY A 354 13.97 -6.90 -2.46
C GLY A 354 14.92 -6.87 -1.27
N ALA A 355 15.37 -5.69 -0.81
CA ALA A 355 16.34 -5.53 0.27
C ALA A 355 15.70 -5.14 1.61
N GLY A 356 14.64 -4.35 1.59
CA GLY A 356 13.89 -3.97 2.78
C GLY A 356 12.43 -3.61 2.50
N GLY A 357 11.62 -3.55 3.54
CA GLY A 357 10.21 -3.15 3.45
C GLY A 357 9.91 -1.99 4.40
N CYS A 358 9.11 -1.03 3.94
CA CYS A 358 8.65 0.12 4.71
C CYS A 358 7.12 0.20 4.64
N TYR A 359 6.44 0.26 5.80
CA TYR A 359 4.97 0.17 5.89
C TYR A 359 4.37 1.22 6.83
N TRP A 360 3.59 2.16 6.29
CA TRP A 360 2.97 3.24 7.06
C TRP A 360 1.95 2.75 8.10
N SER A 361 1.84 3.51 9.19
CA SER A 361 0.74 3.45 10.17
C SER A 361 -0.13 4.71 10.12
N ALA A 362 -1.35 4.65 10.66
CA ALA A 362 -2.32 5.75 10.61
C ALA A 362 -1.93 6.96 11.47
N VAL A 363 -1.31 6.70 12.63
CA VAL A 363 -0.97 7.72 13.63
C VAL A 363 0.43 8.25 13.35
N PRO A 364 0.64 9.56 13.26
CA PRO A 364 1.97 10.14 13.07
C PRO A 364 2.79 10.09 14.36
N ASN A 365 4.12 10.09 14.23
CA ASN A 365 5.00 10.16 15.39
C ASN A 365 4.97 11.54 16.06
N ASN A 366 4.92 12.59 15.25
CA ASN A 366 4.83 13.98 15.67
C ASN A 366 4.31 14.83 14.49
N THR A 367 4.43 16.16 14.54
CA THR A 367 3.94 17.06 13.48
C THR A 367 4.69 16.94 12.16
N ALA A 368 5.95 16.49 12.16
CA ALA A 368 6.78 16.38 10.96
C ALA A 368 6.86 14.95 10.41
N ARG A 369 6.63 13.93 11.24
CA ARG A 369 6.96 12.53 10.92
C ARG A 369 5.82 11.54 11.09
N GLY A 370 5.74 10.56 10.20
CA GLY A 370 4.84 9.41 10.27
C GLY A 370 5.46 8.23 11.02
N CYS A 371 4.63 7.38 11.65
CA CYS A 371 5.09 6.09 12.19
C CYS A 371 5.03 5.01 11.11
N TYR A 372 6.03 4.15 11.03
CA TYR A 372 6.06 3.03 10.09
C TYR A 372 6.85 1.84 10.65
N LEU A 373 6.67 0.69 10.03
CA LEU A 373 7.53 -0.48 10.18
C LEU A 373 8.64 -0.41 9.12
N SER A 374 9.88 -0.69 9.51
CA SER A 374 10.97 -0.99 8.59
C SER A 374 11.61 -2.33 8.92
N PHE A 375 12.03 -3.09 7.90
CA PHE A 375 12.80 -4.31 8.10
C PHE A 375 13.69 -4.60 6.91
N GLY A 376 14.70 -5.43 7.13
CA GLY A 376 15.55 -6.04 6.12
C GLY A 376 16.09 -7.37 6.60
N ASN A 377 17.01 -7.98 5.85
CA ASN A 377 17.61 -9.26 6.23
C ASN A 377 18.34 -9.23 7.59
N TYR A 378 18.81 -8.06 8.03
CA TYR A 378 19.62 -7.88 9.24
C TYR A 378 18.99 -7.01 10.32
N PHE A 379 17.72 -6.61 10.17
CA PHE A 379 17.03 -5.81 11.18
C PHE A 379 15.51 -5.95 11.07
N VAL A 380 14.84 -5.79 12.21
CA VAL A 380 13.38 -5.61 12.30
C VAL A 380 13.13 -4.43 13.21
N ALA A 381 12.53 -3.39 12.65
CA ALA A 381 12.31 -2.10 13.31
C ALA A 381 10.83 -1.72 13.25
N PRO A 382 9.99 -2.26 14.14
CA PRO A 382 8.55 -2.01 14.13
C PRO A 382 8.17 -0.62 14.64
N MET A 383 9.11 0.13 15.21
CA MET A 383 8.89 1.44 15.82
C MET A 383 9.85 2.48 15.24
N VAL A 384 9.70 2.80 13.95
CA VAL A 384 10.48 3.86 13.28
C VAL A 384 9.60 5.00 12.80
N ASN A 385 10.23 6.14 12.55
CA ASN A 385 9.55 7.34 12.08
C ASN A 385 10.38 8.04 11.01
N ASP A 386 9.69 8.64 10.04
CA ASP A 386 10.32 9.33 8.91
C ASP A 386 9.43 10.47 8.41
N GLY A 387 9.98 11.34 7.58
CA GLY A 387 9.27 12.46 6.97
C GLY A 387 8.01 12.00 6.25
N ARG A 388 6.92 12.75 6.41
CA ARG A 388 5.60 12.43 5.85
C ARG A 388 5.58 12.49 4.32
N ALA A 389 6.56 13.15 3.70
CA ALA A 389 6.76 13.16 2.25
C ALA A 389 7.31 11.85 1.67
N ALA A 390 7.92 10.97 2.49
CA ALA A 390 8.36 9.66 2.02
C ALA A 390 7.19 8.79 1.56
N VAL A 391 7.45 7.82 0.68
CA VAL A 391 6.40 7.00 0.07
C VAL A 391 6.60 5.54 0.40
N TYR A 392 5.69 4.99 1.21
CA TYR A 392 5.78 3.63 1.74
C TYR A 392 4.55 2.79 1.43
N SER A 393 4.71 1.47 1.59
CA SER A 393 3.64 0.50 1.41
C SER A 393 2.59 0.64 2.52
N VAL A 394 1.41 0.07 2.28
CA VAL A 394 0.34 -0.04 3.26
C VAL A 394 -0.04 -1.51 3.41
N ARG A 395 -0.09 -1.99 4.66
CA ARG A 395 -0.66 -3.30 4.99
C ARG A 395 -1.97 -3.11 5.75
N PRO A 396 -3.13 -3.19 5.06
CA PRO A 396 -4.41 -2.95 5.71
C PRO A 396 -4.71 -3.89 6.87
N VAL A 397 -5.45 -3.38 7.86
CA VAL A 397 -5.99 -4.15 8.98
C VAL A 397 -7.52 -4.15 8.89
N ALA A 398 -8.16 -5.29 9.11
CA ALA A 398 -9.61 -5.38 9.05
C ALA A 398 -10.29 -4.52 10.12
N ASP A 399 -11.39 -3.88 9.75
CA ASP A 399 -12.33 -3.28 10.70
C ASP A 399 -12.72 -4.35 11.75
N ASN A 400 -12.81 -3.93 13.02
CA ASN A 400 -13.25 -4.79 14.12
C ASN A 400 -14.69 -5.30 13.95
#